data_AF-A0A7S1Z9X7-F1
#
_entry.id   AF-A0A7S1Z9X7-F1
#
_cell.length_a   1.000
_cell.length_b   1.000
_cell.length_c   1.000
_cell.angle_alpha   90.00
_cell.angle_beta   90.00
_cell.angle_gamma   90.00
#
_symmetry.space_group_name_H-M   'P 1'
#
loop_
_entity.id
_entity.type
_entity.pdbx_description
1 polymer ?
#
loop_
_entity_poly.entity_id
_entity_poly.type
_entity_poly.pdbx_seq_one_letter_code
_entity_poly.pdbx_strand_id
1 'polypeptide(L)'
;MGLLEKLCEGCSEEEELSEALSQASAMCTSLVERTSLAVRDATEDAAEAEDAYHIRLEAHSILARRFAEEAEGIEEQFRTNGRAALRIGQRLELAEAKRRQCESAVTLVRRWWMMENLAEQEDASGEGIRVAEEVRGVIPSSSCQMDPLFTRPENSLEAARALKALRTVVKSRGNSAAVSGSGAPLDPNSGRRFDLTSRLIQRTSAALEQRLLNSFSEIYGRGGTYDFASAESAGRAGRLDWVQLRELAESLSNFDQGRSLHRRYVQLVVTTRFPEFSRDKRNNARQRAPEPHDPDGGSDYESEEEEFDMDATRSELSNLFHRVSEVCTAEFQLIAHVFATSSSSSAASSGAGGWETLSSETIPLQVARALLQRVISDPKNGLQARINELLKSIDRRGDWDAGAKKLDTFVVIHEKAAGLFGLLKDAAEQMLHAGGAEGKGSGGGKAEKGGSGDGSASSAANARAVASLVQFLTSQEMNLASGHRRGYLNLELRLLHHECCAGLDRIGAKLTRPLPTLGFGGARSGTGTEGLAEYRAPIMPLDKEHLKQGGYLEMINGVLKQSVLRHPLIHATDSLARARLMFGAGPAGGGGGEGT
;
A
#
# COMPACT_ATOMS: atom_id res chain seq x y z
N MET A 1 70.33 0.40 76.91
CA MET A 1 71.80 0.42 77.10
C MET A 1 72.36 1.82 76.85
N GLY A 2 72.24 2.41 75.65
CA GLY A 2 72.87 3.72 75.36
C GLY A 2 72.37 4.96 76.11
N LEU A 3 71.26 4.89 76.85
CA LEU A 3 70.78 5.99 77.71
C LEU A 3 71.40 5.95 79.13
N LEU A 4 71.70 4.75 79.63
CA LEU A 4 72.37 4.54 80.92
C LEU A 4 73.85 4.95 80.83
N GLU A 5 74.51 4.65 79.70
CA GLU A 5 75.89 5.10 79.44
C GLU A 5 76.02 6.63 79.46
N LYS A 6 75.06 7.36 78.87
CA LYS A 6 75.08 8.83 78.86
C LYS A 6 74.77 9.47 80.22
N LEU A 7 74.08 8.76 81.11
CA LEU A 7 73.83 9.21 82.48
C LEU A 7 75.05 8.98 83.39
N CYS A 8 75.79 7.89 83.17
CA CYS A 8 77.03 7.60 83.91
C CYS A 8 78.20 8.51 83.52
N GLU A 9 78.25 9.02 82.29
CA GLU A 9 79.32 9.94 81.85
C GLU A 9 79.24 11.34 82.50
N GLY A 10 78.12 11.72 83.12
CA GLY A 10 77.87 13.08 83.63
C GLY A 10 77.91 13.27 85.15
N CYS A 11 78.06 12.20 85.94
CA CYS A 11 78.02 12.27 87.41
C CYS A 11 79.38 11.87 87.98
N SER A 12 80.08 12.80 88.65
CA SER A 12 81.44 12.58 89.16
C SER A 12 81.49 11.94 90.55
N GLU A 13 80.37 11.96 91.28
CA GLU A 13 80.25 11.38 92.61
C GLU A 13 79.14 10.32 92.65
N GLU A 14 79.36 9.24 93.41
CA GLU A 14 78.40 8.13 93.54
C GLU A 14 77.04 8.61 94.08
N GLU A 15 77.05 9.65 94.92
CA GLU A 15 75.85 10.31 95.45
C GLU A 15 75.05 11.01 94.34
N GLU A 16 75.69 11.76 93.43
CA GLU A 16 75.03 12.43 92.30
C GLU A 16 74.40 11.43 91.31
N LEU A 17 75.10 10.32 91.05
CA LEU A 17 74.59 9.25 90.19
C LEU A 17 73.38 8.57 90.84
N SER A 18 73.42 8.33 92.15
CA SER A 18 72.30 7.74 92.90
C SER A 18 71.07 8.67 92.91
N GLU A 19 71.29 9.99 93.02
CA GLU A 19 70.21 10.98 92.99
C GLU A 19 69.60 11.09 91.59
N ALA A 20 70.43 11.13 90.53
CA ALA A 20 69.96 11.13 89.14
C ALA A 20 69.19 9.85 88.80
N LEU A 21 69.65 8.68 89.26
CA LEU A 21 68.94 7.41 89.07
C LEU A 21 67.64 7.35 89.88
N SER A 22 67.61 7.92 91.08
CA SER A 22 66.40 8.06 91.90
C SER A 22 65.37 8.99 91.24
N GLN A 23 65.80 10.15 90.74
CA GLN A 23 64.96 11.08 89.98
C GLN A 23 64.45 10.47 88.68
N ALA A 24 65.31 9.76 87.94
CA ALA A 24 64.92 9.04 86.72
C ALA A 24 63.93 7.91 87.03
N SER A 25 64.15 7.17 88.12
CA SER A 25 63.21 6.14 88.60
C SER A 25 61.86 6.76 88.97
N ALA A 26 61.84 7.87 89.72
CA ALA A 26 60.63 8.60 90.10
C ALA A 26 59.89 9.20 88.89
N MET A 27 60.62 9.71 87.89
CA MET A 27 60.03 10.18 86.64
C MET A 27 59.45 9.03 85.83
N CYS A 28 60.16 7.89 85.74
CA CYS A 28 59.67 6.71 85.05
C CYS A 28 58.42 6.13 85.74
N THR A 29 58.38 6.05 87.07
CA THR A 29 57.19 5.58 87.79
C THR A 29 56.03 6.56 87.60
N SER A 30 56.25 7.87 87.72
CA SER A 30 55.22 8.88 87.46
C SER A 30 54.71 8.84 86.02
N LEU A 31 55.59 8.59 85.03
CA LEU A 31 55.20 8.44 83.64
C LEU A 31 54.38 7.18 83.43
N VAL A 32 54.75 6.05 84.05
CA VAL A 32 53.99 4.80 84.01
C VAL A 32 52.62 4.97 84.68
N GLU A 33 52.54 5.65 85.82
CA GLU A 33 51.27 5.96 86.50
C GLU A 33 50.38 6.87 85.65
N ARG A 34 50.93 7.94 85.05
CA ARG A 34 50.15 8.84 84.17
C ARG A 34 49.70 8.15 82.89
N THR A 35 50.56 7.35 82.27
CA THR A 35 50.21 6.62 81.05
C THR A 35 49.21 5.50 81.33
N SER A 36 49.33 4.79 82.45
CA SER A 36 48.33 3.79 82.85
C SER A 36 46.99 4.42 83.19
N LEU A 37 46.96 5.58 83.87
CA LEU A 37 45.73 6.35 84.09
C LEU A 37 45.12 6.80 82.76
N ALA A 38 45.90 7.41 81.87
CA ALA A 38 45.40 7.88 80.58
C ALA A 38 44.88 6.74 79.69
N VAL A 39 45.54 5.57 79.71
CA VAL A 39 45.05 4.37 79.00
C VAL A 39 43.74 3.90 79.63
N ARG A 40 43.63 3.90 80.96
CA ARG A 40 42.41 3.52 81.66
C ARG A 40 41.26 4.47 81.33
N ASP A 41 41.47 5.78 81.43
CA ASP A 41 40.48 6.81 81.08
C ASP A 41 40.06 6.65 79.61
N ALA A 42 41.00 6.46 78.69
CA ALA A 42 40.69 6.22 77.28
C ALA A 42 39.91 4.91 77.04
N THR A 43 40.16 3.86 77.83
CA THR A 43 39.36 2.62 77.76
C THR A 43 37.97 2.77 78.35
N GLU A 44 37.81 3.56 79.41
CA GLU A 44 36.52 3.89 80.01
C GLU A 44 35.70 4.76 79.04
N ASP A 45 36.28 5.82 78.46
CA ASP A 45 35.65 6.65 77.43
C ASP A 45 35.25 5.85 76.18
N ALA A 46 36.11 4.90 75.75
CA ALA A 46 35.80 4.04 74.61
C ALA A 46 34.64 3.09 74.91
N ALA A 47 34.58 2.52 76.12
CA ALA A 47 33.48 1.66 76.55
C ALA A 47 32.15 2.44 76.66
N GLU A 48 32.16 3.65 77.22
CA GLU A 48 30.97 4.51 77.28
C GLU A 48 30.48 4.91 75.88
N ALA A 49 31.40 5.21 74.97
CA ALA A 49 31.06 5.50 73.59
C ALA A 49 30.45 4.27 72.89
N GLU A 50 31.04 3.08 73.07
CA GLU A 50 30.56 1.81 72.52
C GLU A 50 29.14 1.50 73.01
N ASP A 51 28.89 1.62 74.32
CA ASP A 51 27.55 1.44 74.91
C ASP A 51 26.54 2.43 74.33
N ALA A 52 26.90 3.71 74.22
CA ALA A 52 26.04 4.73 73.62
C ALA A 52 25.75 4.44 72.13
N TYR A 53 26.72 3.93 71.38
CA TYR A 53 26.52 3.51 69.99
C TYR A 53 25.61 2.28 69.90
N HIS A 54 25.78 1.28 70.77
CA HIS A 54 24.93 0.10 70.81
C HIS A 54 23.48 0.46 71.10
N ILE A 55 23.22 1.30 72.11
CA ILE A 55 21.87 1.75 72.46
C ILE A 55 21.22 2.49 71.28
N ARG A 56 21.96 3.38 70.60
CA ARG A 56 21.46 4.08 69.42
C ARG A 56 21.17 3.13 68.26
N LEU A 57 22.04 2.17 68.02
CA LEU A 57 21.87 1.19 66.95
C LEU A 57 20.61 0.34 67.18
N GLU A 58 20.43 -0.16 68.41
CA GLU A 58 19.23 -0.90 68.79
C GLU A 58 17.96 -0.04 68.64
N ALA A 59 17.97 1.20 69.14
CA ALA A 59 16.84 2.12 69.00
C ALA A 59 16.49 2.39 67.54
N HIS A 60 17.50 2.63 66.68
CA HIS A 60 17.30 2.81 65.25
C HIS A 60 16.78 1.54 64.58
N SER A 61 17.24 0.35 64.99
CA SER A 61 16.74 -0.92 64.45
C SER A 61 15.26 -1.15 64.78
N ILE A 62 14.84 -0.81 66.00
CA ILE A 62 13.44 -0.92 66.45
C ILE A 62 12.56 0.08 65.69
N LEU A 63 13.02 1.32 65.52
CA LEU A 63 12.30 2.33 64.76
C LEU A 63 12.18 1.96 63.28
N ALA A 64 13.25 1.46 62.67
CA ALA A 64 13.24 1.01 61.28
C ALA A 64 12.26 -0.16 61.07
N ARG A 65 12.22 -1.10 62.02
CA ARG A 65 11.25 -2.21 61.99
C ARG A 65 9.81 -1.71 62.12
N ARG A 66 9.55 -0.79 63.03
CA ARG A 66 8.22 -0.19 63.19
C ARG A 66 7.78 0.56 61.93
N PHE A 67 8.67 1.34 61.32
CA PHE A 67 8.36 2.02 60.06
C PHE A 67 8.11 1.04 58.91
N ALA A 68 8.83 -0.09 58.87
CA ALA A 68 8.56 -1.14 57.88
C ALA A 68 7.16 -1.75 58.07
N GLU A 69 6.77 -2.07 59.31
CA GLU A 69 5.43 -2.58 59.64
C GLU A 69 4.33 -1.55 59.30
N GLU A 70 4.54 -0.27 59.59
CA GLU A 70 3.61 0.81 59.22
C GLU A 70 3.53 0.98 57.69
N ALA A 71 4.65 0.87 56.97
CA ALA A 71 4.68 0.94 55.51
C ALA A 71 3.94 -0.24 54.86
N GLU A 72 4.10 -1.46 55.36
CA GLU A 72 3.35 -2.63 54.91
C GLU A 72 1.84 -2.44 55.13
N GLY A 73 1.44 -1.90 56.28
CA GLY A 73 0.04 -1.56 56.55
C GLY A 73 -0.54 -0.53 55.57
N ILE A 74 0.26 0.49 55.21
CA ILE A 74 -0.12 1.47 54.19
C ILE A 74 -0.22 0.82 52.81
N GLU A 75 0.72 -0.04 52.43
CA GLU A 75 0.68 -0.75 51.14
C GLU A 75 -0.59 -1.61 51.03
N GLU A 76 -0.94 -2.35 52.09
CA GLU A 76 -2.15 -3.18 52.11
C GLU A 76 -3.42 -2.32 51.99
N GLN A 77 -3.47 -1.16 52.66
CA GLN A 77 -4.55 -0.18 52.51
C GLN A 77 -4.62 0.35 51.08
N PHE A 78 -3.50 0.72 50.45
CA PHE A 78 -3.49 1.15 49.05
C PHE A 78 -3.96 0.04 48.11
N ARG A 79 -3.59 -1.21 48.36
CA ARG A 79 -3.98 -2.35 47.52
C ARG A 79 -5.47 -2.69 47.66
N THR A 80 -6.03 -2.59 48.85
CA THR A 80 -7.46 -2.79 49.09
C THR A 80 -8.28 -1.64 48.52
N ASN A 81 -7.89 -0.40 48.80
CA ASN A 81 -8.53 0.80 48.25
C ASN A 81 -8.40 0.89 46.73
N GLY A 82 -7.24 0.55 46.16
CA GLY A 82 -7.02 0.51 44.72
C GLY A 82 -7.92 -0.50 44.01
N ARG A 83 -8.13 -1.68 44.59
CA ARG A 83 -9.10 -2.66 44.08
C ARG A 83 -10.54 -2.15 44.16
N ALA A 84 -10.92 -1.45 45.24
CA ALA A 84 -12.23 -0.84 45.36
C ALA A 84 -12.45 0.29 44.33
N ALA A 85 -11.46 1.17 44.16
CA ALA A 85 -11.46 2.24 43.17
C ALA A 85 -11.59 1.69 41.74
N LEU A 86 -10.90 0.59 41.42
CA LEU A 86 -11.01 -0.05 40.10
C LEU A 86 -12.42 -0.59 39.83
N ARG A 87 -13.08 -1.19 40.84
CA ARG A 87 -14.49 -1.62 40.71
C ARG A 87 -15.43 -0.43 40.51
N ILE A 88 -15.17 0.70 41.18
CA ILE A 88 -15.93 1.94 40.98
C ILE A 88 -15.72 2.46 39.56
N GLY A 89 -14.47 2.48 39.07
CA GLY A 89 -14.13 2.87 37.70
C GLY A 89 -14.87 2.05 36.65
N GLN A 90 -14.87 0.71 36.78
CA GLN A 90 -15.61 -0.18 35.88
C GLN A 90 -17.12 0.08 35.90
N ARG A 91 -17.71 0.38 37.07
CA ARG A 91 -19.13 0.72 37.18
C ARG A 91 -19.45 2.06 36.53
N LEU A 92 -18.56 3.05 36.66
CA LEU A 92 -18.70 4.36 36.02
C LEU A 92 -18.59 4.25 34.50
N GLU A 93 -17.64 3.45 33.99
CA GLU A 93 -17.49 3.19 32.56
C GLU A 93 -18.75 2.52 31.98
N LEU A 94 -19.30 1.52 32.67
CA LEU A 94 -20.57 0.90 32.29
C LEU A 94 -21.75 1.88 32.33
N ALA A 95 -21.80 2.76 33.33
CA ALA A 95 -22.84 3.79 33.44
C ALA A 95 -22.73 4.81 32.30
N GLU A 96 -21.52 5.23 31.95
CA GLU A 96 -21.27 6.15 30.84
C GLU A 96 -21.61 5.51 29.49
N ALA A 97 -21.23 4.24 29.28
CA ALA A 97 -21.59 3.50 28.08
C ALA A 97 -23.12 3.39 27.94
N LYS A 98 -23.85 3.10 29.02
CA LYS A 98 -25.31 3.11 29.03
C LYS A 98 -25.89 4.50 28.77
N ARG A 99 -25.31 5.56 29.32
CA ARG A 99 -25.74 6.94 29.05
C ARG A 99 -25.62 7.27 27.56
N ARG A 100 -24.46 7.00 26.95
CA ARG A 100 -24.21 7.20 25.51
C ARG A 100 -25.19 6.39 24.66
N GLN A 101 -25.50 5.16 25.07
CA GLN A 101 -26.50 4.33 24.39
C GLN A 101 -27.91 4.96 24.47
N CYS A 102 -28.32 5.43 25.65
CA CYS A 102 -29.61 6.10 25.84
C CYS A 102 -29.70 7.40 25.02
N GLU A 103 -28.66 8.24 25.02
CA GLU A 103 -28.60 9.47 24.22
C GLU A 103 -28.72 9.20 22.72
N SER A 104 -28.01 8.17 22.22
CA SER A 104 -28.11 7.70 20.84
C SER A 104 -29.52 7.19 20.51
N ALA A 105 -30.12 6.39 21.40
CA ALA A 105 -31.49 5.88 21.24
C ALA A 105 -32.53 7.01 21.23
N VAL A 106 -32.43 7.98 22.13
CA VAL A 106 -33.34 9.16 22.17
C VAL A 106 -33.24 9.95 20.87
N THR A 107 -32.03 10.17 20.36
CA THR A 107 -31.81 10.88 19.09
C THR A 107 -32.43 10.10 17.93
N LEU A 108 -32.28 8.77 17.91
CA LEU A 108 -32.88 7.90 16.90
C LEU A 108 -34.41 7.91 16.95
N VAL A 109 -35.01 7.84 18.14
CA VAL A 109 -36.47 7.91 18.34
C VAL A 109 -37.02 9.24 17.85
N ARG A 110 -36.38 10.37 18.19
CA ARG A 110 -36.79 11.69 17.69
C ARG A 110 -36.76 11.78 16.16
N ARG A 111 -35.70 11.23 15.55
CA ARG A 111 -35.55 11.20 14.09
C ARG A 111 -36.57 10.29 13.42
N TRP A 112 -36.87 9.14 14.03
CA TRP A 112 -37.94 8.26 13.56
C TRP A 112 -39.30 8.96 13.61
N TRP A 113 -39.62 9.58 14.75
CA TRP A 113 -40.88 10.31 14.92
C TRP A 113 -41.05 11.41 13.87
N MET A 114 -39.99 12.16 13.57
CA MET A 114 -40.03 13.19 12.53
C MET A 114 -40.34 12.59 11.15
N MET A 115 -39.69 11.48 10.78
CA MET A 115 -39.97 10.78 9.51
C MET A 115 -41.39 10.21 9.48
N GLU A 116 -41.91 9.74 10.62
CA GLU A 116 -43.28 9.23 10.74
C GLU A 116 -44.32 10.34 10.57
N ASN A 117 -44.14 11.49 11.23
CA ASN A 117 -45.00 12.65 11.05
C ASN A 117 -45.04 13.12 9.58
N LEU A 118 -43.90 13.14 8.91
CA LEU A 118 -43.82 13.53 7.49
C LEU A 118 -44.51 12.50 6.59
N ALA A 119 -44.34 11.21 6.86
CA ALA A 119 -45.00 10.15 6.10
C ALA A 119 -46.53 10.17 6.30
N GLU A 120 -47.00 10.45 7.52
CA GLU A 120 -48.43 10.64 7.81
C GLU A 120 -49.00 11.89 7.13
N GLN A 121 -48.24 12.99 7.08
CA GLN A 121 -48.63 14.20 6.34
C GLN A 121 -48.70 13.95 4.83
N GLU A 122 -47.77 13.18 4.26
CA GLU A 122 -47.79 12.77 2.85
C GLU A 122 -49.04 11.92 2.53
N ASP A 123 -49.38 10.97 3.40
CA ASP A 123 -50.57 10.10 3.24
C ASP A 123 -51.89 10.88 3.43
N ALA A 124 -51.92 11.85 4.36
CA ALA A 124 -53.11 12.66 4.65
C ALA A 124 -53.37 13.77 3.62
N SER A 125 -52.32 14.38 3.08
CA SER A 125 -52.44 15.45 2.08
C SER A 125 -52.64 14.92 0.66
N GLY A 126 -52.18 13.69 0.37
CA GLY A 126 -52.19 13.11 -0.97
C GLY A 126 -51.16 13.73 -1.92
N GLU A 127 -50.42 14.75 -1.48
CA GLU A 127 -49.30 15.34 -2.22
C GLU A 127 -47.98 14.70 -1.76
N GLY A 128 -47.30 14.03 -2.69
CA GLY A 128 -46.03 13.38 -2.41
C GLY A 128 -44.92 14.39 -2.06
N ILE A 129 -44.22 14.17 -0.95
CA ILE A 129 -43.05 15.00 -0.59
C ILE A 129 -42.01 14.87 -1.69
N ARG A 130 -41.50 15.99 -2.20
CA ARG A 130 -40.49 16.03 -3.27
C ARG A 130 -39.08 15.80 -2.73
N VAL A 131 -38.91 14.69 -2.00
CA VAL A 131 -37.68 14.29 -1.30
C VAL A 131 -36.43 14.41 -2.18
N ALA A 132 -36.52 13.99 -3.44
CA ALA A 132 -35.39 14.04 -4.37
C ALA A 132 -34.98 15.46 -4.77
N GLU A 133 -35.89 16.43 -4.76
CA GLU A 133 -35.62 17.84 -5.08
C GLU A 133 -35.16 18.60 -3.84
N GLU A 134 -35.78 18.35 -2.69
CA GLU A 134 -35.42 18.95 -1.40
C GLU A 134 -34.03 18.51 -0.94
N VAL A 135 -33.74 17.20 -1.01
CA VAL A 135 -32.41 16.68 -0.64
C VAL A 135 -31.35 17.19 -1.61
N ARG A 136 -31.66 17.32 -2.91
CA ARG A 136 -30.72 17.91 -3.89
C ARG A 136 -30.48 19.42 -3.69
N GLY A 137 -31.26 20.09 -2.84
CA GLY A 137 -31.16 21.54 -2.62
C GLY A 137 -31.71 22.37 -3.80
N VAL A 138 -32.57 21.79 -4.63
CA VAL A 138 -33.26 22.51 -5.73
C VAL A 138 -34.35 23.42 -5.17
N ILE A 139 -34.94 23.02 -4.04
CA ILE A 139 -35.96 23.78 -3.32
C ILE A 139 -35.26 24.66 -2.27
N PRO A 140 -35.61 25.95 -2.16
CA PRO A 140 -35.07 26.84 -1.12
C PRO A 140 -35.34 26.27 0.28
N SER A 141 -34.36 26.42 1.19
CA SER A 141 -34.44 25.91 2.56
C SER A 141 -35.67 26.39 3.35
N SER A 142 -36.26 27.53 2.99
CA SER A 142 -37.49 28.07 3.59
C SER A 142 -38.77 27.34 3.17
N SER A 143 -38.71 26.56 2.10
CA SER A 143 -39.83 25.80 1.52
C SER A 143 -39.65 24.28 1.61
N CYS A 144 -38.57 23.81 2.23
CA CYS A 144 -38.35 22.38 2.47
C CYS A 144 -39.24 21.89 3.62
N GLN A 145 -39.90 20.76 3.43
CA GLN A 145 -40.65 20.05 4.47
C GLN A 145 -39.72 19.11 5.25
N MET A 146 -38.65 18.64 4.60
CA MET A 146 -37.63 17.77 5.20
C MET A 146 -36.71 18.54 6.16
N ASP A 147 -36.26 17.85 7.21
CA ASP A 147 -35.32 18.37 8.21
C ASP A 147 -34.04 18.93 7.54
N PRO A 148 -33.56 20.12 7.97
CA PRO A 148 -32.26 20.69 7.58
C PRO A 148 -31.08 19.72 7.62
N LEU A 149 -31.13 18.69 8.48
CA LEU A 149 -30.13 17.61 8.53
C LEU A 149 -29.98 16.92 7.17
N PHE A 150 -31.09 16.64 6.47
CA PHE A 150 -31.09 15.89 5.21
C PHE A 150 -30.96 16.79 3.97
N THR A 151 -31.31 18.08 4.10
CA THR A 151 -31.30 19.03 2.98
C THR A 151 -29.99 19.80 2.85
N ARG A 152 -29.30 20.10 3.96
CA ARG A 152 -28.01 20.82 3.89
C ARG A 152 -26.86 19.91 3.44
N PRO A 153 -25.93 20.41 2.60
CA PRO A 153 -24.78 19.62 2.13
C PRO A 153 -23.73 19.42 3.24
N GLU A 154 -23.56 20.40 4.12
CA GLU A 154 -22.62 20.38 5.26
C GLU A 154 -22.88 19.22 6.22
N ASN A 155 -24.15 18.83 6.38
CA ASN A 155 -24.58 17.78 7.29
C ASN A 155 -24.58 16.38 6.66
N SER A 156 -24.01 16.23 5.46
CA SER A 156 -24.05 14.99 4.66
C SER A 156 -23.62 13.73 5.42
N LEU A 157 -22.55 13.82 6.21
CA LEU A 157 -22.01 12.70 6.98
C LEU A 157 -22.87 12.35 8.20
N GLU A 158 -23.40 13.35 8.91
CA GLU A 158 -24.35 13.12 10.00
C GLU A 158 -25.68 12.56 9.49
N ALA A 159 -26.17 13.06 8.36
CA ALA A 159 -27.34 12.56 7.65
C ALA A 159 -27.17 11.09 7.22
N ALA A 160 -26.00 10.73 6.68
CA ALA A 160 -25.68 9.36 6.30
C ALA A 160 -25.67 8.41 7.50
N ARG A 161 -25.07 8.83 8.62
CA ARG A 161 -25.06 8.07 9.88
C ARG A 161 -26.47 7.91 10.45
N ALA A 162 -27.27 8.97 10.43
CA ALA A 162 -28.67 8.95 10.85
C ALA A 162 -29.51 7.97 10.02
N LEU A 163 -29.41 8.02 8.69
CA LEU A 163 -30.15 7.13 7.79
C LEU A 163 -29.67 5.68 7.89
N LYS A 164 -28.40 5.42 8.18
CA LYS A 164 -27.91 4.06 8.47
C LYS A 164 -28.60 3.50 9.71
N ALA A 165 -28.66 4.26 10.80
CA ALA A 165 -29.33 3.86 12.04
C ALA A 165 -30.86 3.69 11.86
N LEU A 166 -31.50 4.54 11.04
CA LEU A 166 -32.92 4.37 10.71
C LEU A 166 -33.17 3.12 9.85
N ARG A 167 -32.31 2.84 8.87
CA ARG A 167 -32.41 1.61 8.05
C ARG A 167 -32.17 0.33 8.86
N THR A 168 -31.32 0.33 9.89
CA THR A 168 -31.16 -0.84 10.76
C THR A 168 -32.42 -1.12 11.56
N VAL A 169 -33.15 -0.08 12.01
CA VAL A 169 -34.49 -0.23 12.64
C VAL A 169 -35.51 -0.81 11.65
N VAL A 170 -35.50 -0.34 10.39
CA VAL A 170 -36.38 -0.90 9.35
C VAL A 170 -36.08 -2.39 9.12
N LYS A 171 -34.80 -2.76 9.03
CA LYS A 171 -34.36 -4.16 8.81
C LYS A 171 -34.64 -5.06 10.01
N SER A 172 -34.51 -4.58 11.24
CA SER A 172 -34.72 -5.40 12.45
C SER A 172 -36.16 -5.86 12.60
N ARG A 173 -37.16 -5.04 12.21
CA ARG A 173 -38.58 -5.47 12.19
C ARG A 173 -38.83 -6.61 11.20
N GLY A 174 -38.20 -6.58 10.03
CA GLY A 174 -38.31 -7.66 9.03
C GLY A 174 -37.78 -9.00 9.54
N ASN A 175 -36.68 -8.98 10.30
CA ASN A 175 -36.12 -10.19 10.91
C ASN A 175 -36.92 -10.67 12.13
N SER A 176 -37.42 -9.77 12.98
CA SER A 176 -38.26 -10.15 14.13
C SER A 176 -39.62 -10.72 13.71
N ALA A 177 -40.18 -10.28 12.58
CA ALA A 177 -41.40 -10.86 12.01
C ALA A 177 -41.18 -12.25 11.37
N ALA A 178 -39.96 -12.53 10.89
CA ALA A 178 -39.63 -13.81 10.25
C ALA A 178 -39.17 -14.91 11.22
N VAL A 179 -38.54 -14.54 12.35
CA VAL A 179 -37.99 -15.49 13.34
C VAL A 179 -39.02 -15.96 14.36
N SER A 180 -40.08 -15.17 14.60
CA SER A 180 -41.16 -15.54 15.51
C SER A 180 -42.43 -15.83 14.73
N GLY A 181 -42.69 -17.11 14.41
CA GLY A 181 -44.00 -17.62 13.98
C GLY A 181 -45.11 -17.52 15.06
N SER A 182 -44.99 -16.51 15.93
CA SER A 182 -45.77 -16.22 17.12
C SER A 182 -45.92 -14.69 17.18
N GLY A 183 -46.49 -14.11 16.12
CA GLY A 183 -46.87 -12.70 16.10
C GLY A 183 -48.20 -12.54 16.82
N ALA A 184 -48.19 -11.96 18.03
CA ALA A 184 -49.38 -11.26 18.50
C ALA A 184 -49.80 -10.28 17.39
N PRO A 185 -51.10 -10.17 17.06
CA PRO A 185 -51.55 -9.30 15.98
C PRO A 185 -51.22 -7.86 16.37
N LEU A 186 -50.13 -7.32 15.83
CA LEU A 186 -49.86 -5.90 15.86
C LEU A 186 -51.04 -5.22 15.18
N ASP A 187 -51.52 -4.13 15.79
CA ASP A 187 -52.58 -3.30 15.24
C ASP A 187 -52.29 -3.03 13.74
N PRO A 188 -53.19 -3.36 12.80
CA PRO A 188 -52.97 -3.16 11.37
C PRO A 188 -52.57 -1.72 11.03
N ASN A 189 -53.00 -0.74 11.83
CA ASN A 189 -52.60 0.66 11.67
C ASN A 189 -51.12 0.91 12.02
N SER A 190 -50.53 0.14 12.94
CA SER A 190 -49.10 0.20 13.28
C SER A 190 -48.20 -0.46 12.22
N GLY A 191 -48.74 -1.41 11.46
CA GLY A 191 -48.14 -1.96 10.25
C GLY A 191 -48.04 -0.91 9.15
N ARG A 192 -49.19 -0.34 8.79
CA ARG A 192 -49.28 0.67 7.73
C ARG A 192 -48.38 1.88 8.00
N ARG A 193 -48.41 2.46 9.21
CA ARG A 193 -47.57 3.62 9.57
C ARG A 193 -46.09 3.34 9.39
N PHE A 194 -45.63 2.18 9.86
CA PHE A 194 -44.23 1.80 9.71
C PHE A 194 -43.82 1.60 8.25
N ASP A 195 -44.68 1.00 7.43
CA ASP A 195 -44.40 0.79 6.01
C ASP A 195 -44.30 2.12 5.26
N LEU A 196 -45.17 3.09 5.58
CA LEU A 196 -45.11 4.46 5.06
C LEU A 196 -43.79 5.14 5.45
N THR A 197 -43.44 5.12 6.74
CA THR A 197 -42.17 5.68 7.25
C THR A 197 -40.95 4.99 6.64
N SER A 198 -40.98 3.66 6.48
CA SER A 198 -39.93 2.89 5.83
C SER A 198 -39.72 3.30 4.37
N ARG A 199 -40.81 3.50 3.60
CA ARG A 199 -40.73 3.97 2.21
C ARG A 199 -40.13 5.37 2.13
N LEU A 200 -40.52 6.28 3.03
CA LEU A 200 -39.95 7.61 3.09
C LEU A 200 -38.45 7.56 3.40
N ILE A 201 -38.02 6.78 4.40
CA ILE A 201 -36.60 6.56 4.74
C ILE A 201 -35.81 6.02 3.53
N GLN A 202 -36.37 5.06 2.79
CA GLN A 202 -35.72 4.50 1.60
C GLN A 202 -35.58 5.55 0.47
N ARG A 203 -36.61 6.35 0.22
CA ARG A 203 -36.57 7.45 -0.77
C ARG A 203 -35.55 8.51 -0.38
N THR A 204 -35.51 8.92 0.90
CA THR A 204 -34.53 9.88 1.42
C THR A 204 -33.11 9.34 1.35
N SER A 205 -32.91 8.07 1.68
CA SER A 205 -31.65 7.36 1.52
C SER A 205 -31.16 7.38 0.07
N ALA A 206 -32.01 7.02 -0.89
CA ALA A 206 -31.65 7.00 -2.31
C ALA A 206 -31.34 8.40 -2.84
N ALA A 207 -32.14 9.40 -2.45
CA ALA A 207 -31.92 10.79 -2.85
C ALA A 207 -30.59 11.35 -2.30
N LEU A 208 -30.29 11.07 -1.03
CA LEU A 208 -29.03 11.51 -0.40
C LEU A 208 -27.83 10.79 -1.04
N GLU A 209 -27.93 9.48 -1.26
CA GLU A 209 -26.89 8.70 -1.93
C GLU A 209 -26.57 9.23 -3.33
N GLN A 210 -27.59 9.52 -4.15
CA GLN A 210 -27.39 10.10 -5.48
C GLN A 210 -26.76 11.49 -5.42
N ARG A 211 -27.16 12.34 -4.47
CA ARG A 211 -26.53 13.65 -4.26
C ARG A 211 -25.04 13.50 -3.94
N LEU A 212 -24.70 12.64 -2.99
CA LEU A 212 -23.31 12.40 -2.57
C LEU A 212 -22.47 11.85 -3.73
N LEU A 213 -23.01 10.92 -4.51
CA LEU A 213 -22.33 10.38 -5.70
C LEU A 213 -22.08 11.46 -6.77
N ASN A 214 -23.05 12.35 -6.97
CA ASN A 214 -22.91 13.45 -7.93
C ASN A 214 -21.90 14.49 -7.44
N SER A 215 -21.95 14.89 -6.17
CA SER A 215 -20.96 15.79 -5.56
C SER A 215 -19.55 15.20 -5.60
N PHE A 216 -19.39 13.91 -5.31
CA PHE A 216 -18.10 13.22 -5.42
C PHE A 216 -17.58 13.23 -6.86
N SER A 217 -18.44 12.95 -7.84
CA SER A 217 -18.08 12.96 -9.27
C SER A 217 -17.75 14.37 -9.76
N GLU A 218 -18.43 15.40 -9.25
CA GLU A 218 -18.20 16.80 -9.60
C GLU A 218 -16.88 17.32 -9.05
N ILE A 219 -16.60 17.08 -7.75
CA ILE A 219 -15.34 17.50 -7.11
C ILE A 219 -14.16 16.81 -7.79
N TYR A 220 -14.27 15.51 -8.07
CA TYR A 220 -13.23 14.79 -8.80
C TYR A 220 -13.11 15.26 -10.27
N GLY A 221 -14.24 15.51 -10.93
CA GLY A 221 -14.30 15.94 -12.34
C GLY A 221 -13.75 17.35 -12.59
N ARG A 222 -13.80 18.25 -11.61
CA ARG A 222 -13.14 19.57 -11.68
C ARG A 222 -11.62 19.46 -11.84
N GLY A 223 -11.03 18.34 -11.42
CA GLY A 223 -9.60 18.11 -11.48
C GLY A 223 -8.81 19.08 -10.60
N GLY A 224 -7.49 19.06 -10.73
CA GLY A 224 -6.58 19.89 -9.95
C GLY A 224 -5.22 19.22 -9.76
N THR A 225 -4.27 19.98 -9.23
CA THR A 225 -3.00 19.43 -8.74
C THR A 225 -3.21 18.76 -7.39
N TYR A 226 -2.52 17.63 -7.18
CA TYR A 226 -2.52 16.94 -5.91
C TYR A 226 -1.53 17.63 -4.97
N ASP A 227 -2.02 18.16 -3.85
CA ASP A 227 -1.17 18.62 -2.75
C ASP A 227 -1.62 17.95 -1.45
N PHE A 228 -0.78 17.05 -0.96
CA PHE A 228 -1.00 16.26 0.25
C PHE A 228 -0.21 16.83 1.45
N ALA A 229 0.42 18.00 1.33
CA ALA A 229 1.28 18.56 2.38
C ALA A 229 0.51 19.07 3.61
N SER A 230 -0.76 19.47 3.45
CA SER A 230 -1.63 19.91 4.56
C SER A 230 -3.11 19.88 4.15
N ALA A 231 -4.00 19.56 5.09
CA ALA A 231 -5.45 19.65 4.91
C ALA A 231 -5.93 21.07 4.54
N GLU A 232 -5.25 22.12 5.03
CA GLU A 232 -5.56 23.53 4.69
C GLU A 232 -5.18 23.88 3.24
N SER A 233 -4.31 23.08 2.64
CA SER A 233 -3.81 23.29 1.28
C SER A 233 -4.77 22.74 0.21
N ALA A 234 -5.74 21.90 0.62
CA ALA A 234 -6.75 21.26 -0.22
C ALA A 234 -7.87 22.22 -0.66
N GLY A 235 -8.14 23.28 0.12
CA GLY A 235 -9.20 24.26 -0.15
C GLY A 235 -8.80 25.42 -1.09
N ARG A 236 -7.56 25.45 -1.61
CA ARG A 236 -7.10 26.55 -2.49
C ARG A 236 -7.56 26.35 -3.93
N ALA A 237 -7.90 27.45 -4.60
CA ALA A 237 -8.34 27.44 -6.00
C ALA A 237 -7.31 26.75 -6.93
N GLY A 238 -7.78 25.84 -7.79
CA GLY A 238 -6.95 25.06 -8.72
C GLY A 238 -6.40 23.74 -8.16
N ARG A 239 -6.69 23.39 -6.91
CA ARG A 239 -6.32 22.12 -6.28
C ARG A 239 -7.53 21.22 -6.05
N LEU A 240 -7.28 19.92 -6.01
CA LEU A 240 -8.31 18.95 -5.69
C LEU A 240 -8.57 18.94 -4.18
N ASP A 241 -9.82 19.19 -3.78
CA ASP A 241 -10.23 19.09 -2.38
C ASP A 241 -10.40 17.62 -1.95
N TRP A 242 -9.27 16.99 -1.62
CA TRP A 242 -9.24 15.59 -1.20
C TRP A 242 -9.87 15.36 0.18
N VAL A 243 -9.97 16.39 1.03
CA VAL A 243 -10.60 16.32 2.35
C VAL A 243 -12.11 16.14 2.18
N GLN A 244 -12.75 16.97 1.34
CA GLN A 244 -14.16 16.80 1.00
C GLN A 244 -14.43 15.44 0.31
N LEU A 245 -13.54 14.98 -0.57
CA LEU A 245 -13.68 13.65 -1.19
C LEU A 245 -13.62 12.53 -0.15
N ARG A 246 -12.77 12.65 0.87
CA ARG A 246 -12.67 11.69 1.97
C ARG A 246 -13.94 11.67 2.82
N GLU A 247 -14.46 12.83 3.21
CA GLU A 247 -15.72 12.93 3.96
C GLU A 247 -16.92 12.38 3.17
N LEU A 248 -16.97 12.66 1.87
CA LEU A 248 -17.96 12.09 0.96
C LEU A 248 -17.81 10.58 0.81
N ALA A 249 -16.59 10.05 0.69
CA ALA A 249 -16.35 8.61 0.65
C ALA A 249 -16.75 7.92 1.96
N GLU A 250 -16.46 8.53 3.12
CA GLU A 250 -16.87 8.02 4.43
C GLU A 250 -18.41 8.03 4.56
N SER A 251 -19.07 9.11 4.15
CA SER A 251 -20.54 9.17 4.17
C SER A 251 -21.17 8.15 3.23
N LEU A 252 -20.62 7.96 2.02
CA LEU A 252 -21.06 6.98 1.04
C LEU A 252 -20.85 5.54 1.52
N SER A 253 -19.81 5.24 2.31
CA SER A 253 -19.56 3.89 2.85
C SER A 253 -20.73 3.33 3.68
N ASN A 254 -21.60 4.21 4.19
CA ASN A 254 -22.79 3.84 4.94
C ASN A 254 -23.94 3.35 4.03
N PHE A 255 -23.87 3.55 2.72
CA PHE A 255 -24.91 3.17 1.75
C PHE A 255 -24.53 1.95 0.90
N ASP A 256 -25.53 1.31 0.32
CA ASP A 256 -25.35 0.05 -0.41
C ASP A 256 -24.69 0.27 -1.78
N GLN A 257 -24.97 1.36 -2.51
CA GLN A 257 -24.25 1.72 -3.75
C GLN A 257 -22.91 2.38 -3.46
N GLY A 258 -22.73 3.00 -2.28
CA GLY A 258 -21.42 3.49 -1.84
C GLY A 258 -20.38 2.37 -1.69
N ARG A 259 -20.80 1.12 -1.46
CA ARG A 259 -19.90 -0.05 -1.55
C ARG A 259 -19.34 -0.27 -2.95
N SER A 260 -20.02 0.23 -4.00
CA SER A 260 -19.55 0.21 -5.39
C SER A 260 -18.82 1.48 -5.82
N LEU A 261 -18.60 2.43 -4.89
CA LEU A 261 -17.89 3.69 -5.15
C LEU A 261 -16.50 3.43 -5.76
N HIS A 262 -15.79 2.40 -5.30
CA HIS A 262 -14.49 2.02 -5.86
C HIS A 262 -14.57 1.74 -7.38
N ARG A 263 -15.63 1.09 -7.88
CA ARG A 263 -15.79 0.82 -9.32
C ARG A 263 -16.07 2.09 -10.09
N ARG A 264 -16.94 2.95 -9.55
CA ARG A 264 -17.29 4.23 -10.18
C ARG A 264 -16.10 5.20 -10.18
N TYR A 265 -15.32 5.21 -9.11
CA TYR A 265 -14.06 5.95 -9.02
C TYR A 265 -13.06 5.50 -10.08
N VAL A 266 -12.81 4.19 -10.19
CA VAL A 266 -11.93 3.65 -11.23
C VAL A 266 -12.43 4.03 -12.63
N GLN A 267 -13.74 3.98 -12.88
CA GLN A 267 -14.31 4.41 -14.14
C GLN A 267 -14.08 5.91 -14.39
N LEU A 268 -14.28 6.76 -13.38
CA LEU A 268 -14.02 8.19 -13.45
C LEU A 268 -12.55 8.46 -13.80
N VAL A 269 -11.60 7.87 -13.07
CA VAL A 269 -10.15 8.00 -13.31
C VAL A 269 -9.80 7.64 -14.75
N VAL A 270 -10.31 6.50 -15.26
CA VAL A 270 -10.06 6.06 -16.63
C VAL A 270 -10.62 7.06 -17.65
N THR A 271 -11.83 7.59 -17.42
CA THR A 271 -12.45 8.55 -18.35
C THR A 271 -11.82 9.94 -18.32
N THR A 272 -11.37 10.43 -17.17
CA THR A 272 -10.89 11.81 -17.00
C THR A 272 -9.38 11.93 -17.15
N ARG A 273 -8.61 10.95 -16.67
CA ARG A 273 -7.13 11.00 -16.65
C ARG A 273 -6.48 10.25 -17.80
N PHE A 274 -7.19 9.30 -18.42
CA PHE A 274 -6.72 8.53 -19.57
C PHE A 274 -7.61 8.70 -20.84
N PRO A 275 -7.70 9.92 -21.41
CA PRO A 275 -8.46 10.13 -22.64
C PRO A 275 -7.91 9.33 -23.83
N GLU A 276 -6.61 8.99 -23.79
CA GLU A 276 -5.91 8.19 -24.80
C GLU A 276 -6.46 6.77 -24.93
N PHE A 277 -6.97 6.18 -23.84
CA PHE A 277 -7.63 4.87 -23.86
C PHE A 277 -9.06 4.92 -24.39
N SER A 278 -9.69 6.09 -24.39
CA SER A 278 -11.05 6.30 -24.91
C SER A 278 -11.07 6.80 -26.37
N ARG A 279 -9.90 7.04 -26.97
CA ARG A 279 -9.78 7.58 -28.32
C ARG A 279 -10.00 6.48 -29.36
N ASP A 280 -11.24 6.37 -29.83
CA ASP A 280 -11.59 5.64 -31.05
C ASP A 280 -10.88 6.28 -32.26
N LYS A 281 -10.06 5.50 -32.97
CA LYS A 281 -9.29 5.94 -34.15
C LYS A 281 -10.13 6.57 -35.28
N ARG A 282 -11.46 6.49 -35.23
CA ARG A 282 -12.36 7.10 -36.24
C ARG A 282 -12.28 8.63 -36.31
N ASN A 283 -11.85 9.31 -35.24
CA ASN A 283 -11.83 10.78 -35.24
C ASN A 283 -10.56 11.40 -35.85
N ASN A 284 -9.42 10.69 -35.88
CA ASN A 284 -8.21 11.21 -36.54
C ASN A 284 -8.34 11.21 -38.08
N ALA A 285 -9.12 10.30 -38.65
CA ALA A 285 -9.39 10.28 -40.09
C ALA A 285 -10.31 11.44 -40.56
N ARG A 286 -11.00 12.14 -39.65
CA ARG A 286 -11.89 13.26 -39.97
C ARG A 286 -11.33 14.65 -39.62
N GLN A 287 -10.18 14.73 -38.94
CA GLN A 287 -9.58 16.00 -38.51
C GLN A 287 -8.39 16.50 -39.36
N ARG A 288 -8.01 15.79 -40.43
CA ARG A 288 -7.30 16.44 -41.54
C ARG A 288 -8.35 17.05 -42.47
N ALA A 289 -8.59 18.35 -42.31
CA ALA A 289 -9.38 19.13 -43.25
C ALA A 289 -8.76 19.01 -44.66
N PRO A 290 -9.56 18.87 -45.73
CA PRO A 290 -9.06 18.94 -47.08
C PRO A 290 -8.74 20.41 -47.38
N GLU A 291 -7.46 20.75 -47.48
CA GLU A 291 -7.07 21.99 -48.15
C GLU A 291 -7.52 21.93 -49.62
N PRO A 292 -7.97 23.04 -50.22
CA PRO A 292 -8.47 23.05 -51.58
C PRO A 292 -7.27 23.07 -52.54
N HIS A 293 -6.99 21.94 -53.18
CA HIS A 293 -6.00 21.87 -54.24
C HIS A 293 -6.68 22.05 -55.61
N ASP A 294 -6.16 22.98 -56.40
CA ASP A 294 -6.53 23.26 -57.78
C ASP A 294 -6.46 22.01 -58.67
N PRO A 295 -7.35 21.86 -59.67
CA PRO A 295 -7.41 20.68 -60.51
C PRO A 295 -6.65 20.92 -61.82
N ASP A 296 -5.33 20.71 -61.84
CA ASP A 296 -4.68 20.37 -63.11
C ASP A 296 -3.32 19.67 -62.90
N GLY A 297 -3.10 18.58 -63.64
CA GLY A 297 -1.83 17.86 -63.68
C GLY A 297 -1.90 16.44 -63.14
N GLY A 298 -2.13 15.48 -64.04
CA GLY A 298 -1.98 14.07 -63.73
C GLY A 298 -0.53 13.72 -63.41
N SER A 299 -0.31 13.10 -62.26
CA SER A 299 0.90 12.33 -61.95
C SER A 299 0.56 11.25 -60.93
N ASP A 300 1.19 10.10 -61.12
CA ASP A 300 1.08 8.85 -60.39
C ASP A 300 0.61 8.92 -58.93
N TYR A 301 -0.37 8.06 -58.61
CA TYR A 301 -0.71 7.68 -57.25
C TYR A 301 0.43 6.83 -56.64
N GLU A 302 1.57 7.43 -56.36
CA GLU A 302 2.44 6.92 -55.31
C GLU A 302 1.70 7.21 -54.00
N SER A 303 1.05 6.17 -53.45
CA SER A 303 0.68 6.19 -52.03
C SER A 303 1.98 6.46 -51.29
N GLU A 304 2.13 7.66 -50.72
CA GLU A 304 3.19 7.95 -49.77
C GLU A 304 3.14 6.85 -48.72
N GLU A 305 4.07 5.90 -48.82
CA GLU A 305 4.39 4.99 -47.74
C GLU A 305 4.89 5.91 -46.61
N GLU A 306 3.97 6.39 -45.75
CA GLU A 306 4.33 7.13 -44.53
C GLU A 306 5.47 6.34 -43.90
N GLU A 307 6.68 6.85 -43.97
CA GLU A 307 7.86 6.13 -43.50
C GLU A 307 7.58 5.79 -42.03
N PHE A 308 7.58 4.50 -41.69
CA PHE A 308 7.28 4.10 -40.31
C PHE A 308 8.42 4.60 -39.44
N ASP A 309 8.17 5.74 -38.80
CA ASP A 309 9.10 6.41 -37.92
C ASP A 309 9.17 5.65 -36.59
N MET A 310 10.28 4.93 -36.44
CA MET A 310 10.60 4.18 -35.22
C MET A 310 10.72 5.10 -34.01
N ASP A 311 11.18 6.33 -34.19
CA ASP A 311 11.35 7.28 -33.10
C ASP A 311 10.00 7.87 -32.69
N ALA A 312 9.06 8.03 -33.63
CA ALA A 312 7.67 8.38 -33.33
C ALA A 312 6.96 7.27 -32.52
N THR A 313 7.13 6.00 -32.88
CA THR A 313 6.50 4.89 -32.13
C THR A 313 7.15 4.63 -30.78
N ARG A 314 8.48 4.80 -30.69
CA ARG A 314 9.22 4.73 -29.43
C ARG A 314 8.84 5.87 -28.48
N SER A 315 8.64 7.09 -29.00
CA SER A 315 8.18 8.22 -28.20
C SER A 315 6.73 8.08 -27.79
N GLU A 316 5.83 7.60 -28.66
CA GLU A 316 4.43 7.29 -28.31
C GLU A 316 4.34 6.26 -27.18
N LEU A 317 5.08 5.14 -27.28
CA LEU A 317 5.16 4.14 -26.21
C LEU A 317 5.75 4.73 -24.92
N SER A 318 6.86 5.48 -25.02
CA SER A 318 7.50 6.07 -23.84
C SER A 318 6.58 7.06 -23.13
N ASN A 319 5.84 7.89 -23.88
CA ASN A 319 4.86 8.82 -23.35
C ASN A 319 3.70 8.07 -22.68
N LEU A 320 3.20 7.00 -23.29
CA LEU A 320 2.14 6.16 -22.74
C LEU A 320 2.57 5.51 -21.40
N PHE A 321 3.75 4.89 -21.35
CA PHE A 321 4.29 4.28 -20.13
C PHE A 321 4.56 5.31 -19.04
N HIS A 322 5.13 6.47 -19.40
CA HIS A 322 5.38 7.56 -18.45
C HIS A 322 4.07 8.11 -17.89
N ARG A 323 3.08 8.34 -18.75
CA ARG A 323 1.75 8.82 -18.36
C ARG A 323 1.03 7.85 -17.42
N VAL A 324 1.07 6.56 -17.72
CA VAL A 324 0.51 5.52 -16.83
C VAL A 324 1.21 5.53 -15.48
N SER A 325 2.54 5.68 -15.47
CA SER A 325 3.32 5.77 -14.22
C SER A 325 2.90 6.99 -13.39
N GLU A 326 2.93 8.20 -13.97
CA GLU A 326 2.59 9.44 -13.28
C GLU A 326 1.15 9.44 -12.73
N VAL A 327 0.19 9.02 -13.55
CA VAL A 327 -1.22 9.03 -13.15
C VAL A 327 -1.47 7.97 -12.08
N CYS A 328 -0.98 6.73 -12.25
CA CYS A 328 -1.21 5.69 -11.25
C CYS A 328 -0.51 6.01 -9.92
N THR A 329 0.70 6.57 -9.93
CA THR A 329 1.40 6.98 -8.70
C THR A 329 0.67 8.10 -7.96
N ALA A 330 0.21 9.13 -8.68
CA ALA A 330 -0.58 10.22 -8.10
C ALA A 330 -1.95 9.74 -7.57
N GLU A 331 -2.62 8.86 -8.32
CA GLU A 331 -3.89 8.26 -7.91
C GLU A 331 -3.72 7.30 -6.73
N PHE A 332 -2.60 6.60 -6.59
CA PHE A 332 -2.30 5.77 -5.42
C PHE A 332 -2.19 6.59 -4.15
N GLN A 333 -1.56 7.76 -4.22
CA GLN A 333 -1.53 8.70 -3.09
C GLN A 333 -2.93 9.21 -2.76
N LEU A 334 -3.72 9.61 -3.76
CA LEU A 334 -5.10 10.05 -3.52
C LEU A 334 -5.97 8.93 -2.91
N ILE A 335 -5.87 7.71 -3.44
CA ILE A 335 -6.60 6.53 -2.94
C ILE A 335 -6.22 6.27 -1.47
N ALA A 336 -4.93 6.38 -1.12
CA ALA A 336 -4.47 6.21 0.24
C ALA A 336 -5.10 7.24 1.20
N HIS A 337 -5.24 8.50 0.79
CA HIS A 337 -5.85 9.55 1.62
C HIS A 337 -7.40 9.48 1.66
N VAL A 338 -8.06 9.20 0.54
CA VAL A 338 -9.53 9.23 0.42
C VAL A 338 -10.19 7.95 0.96
N PHE A 339 -9.59 6.78 0.74
CA PHE A 339 -10.14 5.50 1.17
C PHE A 339 -9.49 4.95 2.45
N ALA A 340 -8.60 5.72 3.10
CA ALA A 340 -8.07 5.37 4.41
C ALA A 340 -9.24 5.12 5.37
N THR A 341 -9.41 3.86 5.76
CA THR A 341 -10.38 3.49 6.79
C THR A 341 -9.90 4.09 8.09
N SER A 342 -10.68 5.03 8.65
CA SER A 342 -10.58 5.46 10.05
C SER A 342 -10.98 4.27 10.94
N SER A 343 -10.17 3.22 10.96
CA SER A 343 -10.36 2.03 11.77
C SER A 343 -10.02 2.36 13.23
N SER A 344 -10.93 3.03 13.93
CA SER A 344 -10.84 3.16 15.40
C SER A 344 -12.15 3.39 16.15
N SER A 345 -13.35 3.27 15.56
CA SER A 345 -14.59 3.50 16.35
C SER A 345 -15.77 2.54 16.20
N SER A 346 -15.70 1.50 15.36
CA SER A 346 -16.85 0.58 15.18
C SER A 346 -16.61 -0.88 15.55
N ALA A 347 -15.47 -1.23 16.17
CA ALA A 347 -15.17 -2.62 16.56
C ALA A 347 -15.97 -3.13 17.78
N ALA A 348 -16.82 -2.31 18.41
CA ALA A 348 -17.51 -2.69 19.65
C ALA A 348 -19.04 -2.91 19.53
N SER A 349 -19.67 -2.78 18.35
CA SER A 349 -21.13 -2.95 18.29
C SER A 349 -21.69 -3.44 16.95
N SER A 350 -21.47 -4.72 16.62
CA SER A 350 -22.48 -5.53 15.92
C SER A 350 -22.01 -6.96 15.76
N GLY A 351 -22.26 -7.79 16.77
CA GLY A 351 -22.33 -9.24 16.58
C GLY A 351 -23.64 -9.57 15.87
N ALA A 352 -23.62 -9.66 14.54
CA ALA A 352 -24.66 -10.31 13.74
C ALA A 352 -24.22 -10.49 12.28
N GLY A 353 -23.93 -11.74 11.89
CA GLY A 353 -24.23 -12.25 10.54
C GLY A 353 -23.25 -11.98 9.39
N GLY A 354 -22.26 -12.87 9.28
CA GLY A 354 -21.84 -13.55 8.04
C GLY A 354 -21.72 -12.75 6.74
N TRP A 355 -20.48 -12.38 6.39
CA TRP A 355 -19.84 -12.63 5.06
C TRP A 355 -18.47 -11.90 4.88
N GLU A 356 -17.93 -11.21 5.88
CA GLU A 356 -16.68 -10.43 5.74
C GLU A 356 -15.36 -11.25 5.81
N THR A 357 -15.43 -12.58 5.90
CA THR A 357 -14.24 -13.42 6.10
C THR A 357 -13.44 -13.79 4.84
N LEU A 358 -13.69 -13.20 3.67
CA LEU A 358 -13.01 -13.58 2.42
C LEU A 358 -12.35 -12.45 1.61
N SER A 359 -12.17 -11.25 2.17
CA SER A 359 -11.36 -10.21 1.50
C SER A 359 -10.57 -9.41 2.51
N SER A 360 -9.50 -10.01 3.03
CA SER A 360 -8.49 -9.36 3.88
C SER A 360 -7.61 -8.36 3.09
N GLU A 361 -8.16 -7.66 2.11
CA GLU A 361 -7.50 -6.53 1.43
C GLU A 361 -8.11 -5.25 1.99
N THR A 362 -7.26 -4.30 2.41
CA THR A 362 -7.75 -2.98 2.81
C THR A 362 -8.40 -2.29 1.61
N ILE A 363 -9.49 -1.56 1.84
CA ILE A 363 -10.27 -0.87 0.79
C ILE A 363 -9.38 -0.07 -0.18
N PRO A 364 -8.36 0.70 0.26
CA PRO A 364 -7.44 1.39 -0.64
C PRO A 364 -6.72 0.46 -1.63
N LEU A 365 -6.24 -0.70 -1.17
CA LEU A 365 -5.49 -1.64 -2.00
C LEU A 365 -6.41 -2.37 -2.99
N GLN A 366 -7.65 -2.63 -2.60
CA GLN A 366 -8.67 -3.16 -3.52
C GLN A 366 -8.97 -2.15 -4.65
N VAL A 367 -9.06 -0.85 -4.33
CA VAL A 367 -9.28 0.21 -5.33
C VAL A 367 -8.07 0.32 -6.26
N ALA A 368 -6.86 0.33 -5.71
CA ALA A 368 -5.62 0.36 -6.49
C ALA A 368 -5.49 -0.85 -7.43
N ARG A 369 -5.81 -2.05 -6.94
CA ARG A 369 -5.85 -3.28 -7.76
C ARG A 369 -6.86 -3.19 -8.90
N ALA A 370 -8.07 -2.71 -8.61
CA ALA A 370 -9.11 -2.54 -9.62
C ALA A 370 -8.73 -1.49 -10.68
N LEU A 371 -8.05 -0.41 -10.27
CA LEU A 371 -7.50 0.60 -11.19
C LEU A 371 -6.47 -0.02 -12.13
N LEU A 372 -5.48 -0.73 -11.58
CA LEU A 372 -4.43 -1.39 -12.36
C LEU A 372 -5.00 -2.43 -13.32
N GLN A 373 -5.97 -3.23 -12.87
CA GLN A 373 -6.61 -4.22 -13.74
C GLN A 373 -7.29 -3.58 -14.94
N ARG A 374 -7.88 -2.38 -14.77
CA ARG A 374 -8.57 -1.67 -15.86
C ARG A 374 -7.63 -0.85 -16.74
N VAL A 375 -6.53 -0.33 -16.19
CA VAL A 375 -5.53 0.42 -16.96
C VAL A 375 -4.61 -0.52 -17.74
N ILE A 376 -4.18 -1.62 -17.14
CA ILE A 376 -3.17 -2.53 -17.71
C ILE A 376 -3.84 -3.66 -18.51
N SER A 377 -4.81 -4.34 -17.89
CA SER A 377 -5.35 -5.62 -18.37
C SER A 377 -6.68 -5.50 -19.12
N ASP A 378 -7.20 -4.30 -19.40
CA ASP A 378 -8.45 -4.14 -20.14
C ASP A 378 -8.24 -4.60 -21.61
N PRO A 379 -9.00 -5.61 -22.07
CA PRO A 379 -8.79 -6.21 -23.39
C PRO A 379 -9.16 -5.29 -24.55
N LYS A 380 -9.96 -4.24 -24.32
CA LYS A 380 -10.41 -3.31 -25.37
C LYS A 380 -9.58 -2.04 -25.37
N ASN A 381 -9.39 -1.45 -24.19
CA ASN A 381 -8.86 -0.09 -24.05
C ASN A 381 -7.63 0.01 -23.13
N GLY A 382 -7.08 -1.11 -22.65
CA GLY A 382 -5.94 -1.10 -21.73
C GLY A 382 -4.58 -0.91 -22.43
N LEU A 383 -3.54 -0.73 -21.62
CA LEU A 383 -2.14 -0.68 -22.06
C LEU A 383 -1.78 -1.87 -22.95
N GLN A 384 -2.20 -3.09 -22.57
CA GLN A 384 -1.95 -4.29 -23.35
C GLN A 384 -2.67 -4.27 -24.71
N ALA A 385 -3.89 -3.72 -24.79
CA ALA A 385 -4.63 -3.60 -26.03
C ALA A 385 -3.94 -2.62 -27.00
N ARG A 386 -3.42 -1.49 -26.50
CA ARG A 386 -2.64 -0.52 -27.28
C ARG A 386 -1.31 -1.08 -27.77
N ILE A 387 -0.57 -1.79 -26.91
CA ILE A 387 0.66 -2.48 -27.30
C ILE A 387 0.36 -3.51 -28.41
N ASN A 388 -0.70 -4.30 -28.26
CA ASN A 388 -1.12 -5.25 -29.28
C ASN A 388 -1.54 -4.57 -30.59
N GLU A 389 -2.17 -3.41 -30.53
CA GLU A 389 -2.55 -2.63 -31.72
C GLU A 389 -1.31 -2.10 -32.46
N LEU A 390 -0.32 -1.58 -31.75
CA LEU A 390 0.94 -1.09 -32.31
C LEU A 390 1.74 -2.23 -32.95
N LEU A 391 1.83 -3.38 -32.29
CA LEU A 391 2.48 -4.57 -32.85
C LEU A 391 1.76 -5.07 -34.11
N LYS A 392 0.42 -5.02 -34.13
CA LYS A 392 -0.39 -5.37 -35.32
C LYS A 392 -0.23 -4.37 -36.46
N SER A 393 0.00 -3.08 -36.20
CA SER A 393 0.27 -2.11 -37.28
C SER A 393 1.62 -2.35 -37.94
N ILE A 394 2.63 -2.80 -37.18
CA ILE A 394 3.94 -3.17 -37.73
C ILE A 394 3.82 -4.45 -38.59
N ASP A 395 3.04 -5.44 -38.14
CA ASP A 395 2.83 -6.69 -38.87
C ASP A 395 2.14 -6.53 -40.24
N ARG A 396 1.31 -5.50 -40.40
CA ARG A 396 0.56 -5.27 -41.66
C ARG A 396 1.44 -4.82 -42.83
N ARG A 397 2.65 -4.32 -42.58
CA ARG A 397 3.59 -3.93 -43.66
C ARG A 397 4.29 -5.13 -44.30
N GLY A 398 4.45 -6.24 -43.58
CA GLY A 398 4.96 -7.50 -44.17
C GLY A 398 6.43 -7.52 -44.60
N ASP A 399 7.16 -6.40 -44.50
CA ASP A 399 8.57 -6.30 -44.91
C ASP A 399 9.55 -6.85 -43.86
N TRP A 400 10.72 -7.35 -44.32
CA TRP A 400 11.77 -7.85 -43.43
C TRP A 400 12.31 -6.77 -42.48
N ASP A 401 12.39 -5.52 -42.95
CA ASP A 401 12.74 -4.36 -42.12
C ASP A 401 11.69 -4.07 -41.05
N ALA A 402 10.41 -4.34 -41.33
CA ALA A 402 9.35 -4.27 -40.32
C ALA A 402 9.54 -5.36 -39.24
N GLY A 403 10.10 -6.52 -39.61
CA GLY A 403 10.51 -7.57 -38.69
C GLY A 403 11.57 -7.09 -37.69
N ALA A 404 12.66 -6.47 -38.16
CA ALA A 404 13.71 -5.93 -37.30
C ALA A 404 13.18 -4.79 -36.40
N LYS A 405 12.40 -3.86 -36.98
CA LYS A 405 11.72 -2.78 -36.25
C LYS A 405 10.79 -3.30 -35.14
N LYS A 406 10.09 -4.40 -35.38
CA LYS A 406 9.24 -5.06 -34.39
C LYS A 406 10.04 -5.64 -33.22
N LEU A 407 11.24 -6.16 -33.47
CA LEU A 407 12.12 -6.67 -32.42
C LEU A 407 12.62 -5.57 -31.50
N ASP A 408 13.06 -4.45 -32.06
CA ASP A 408 13.47 -3.30 -31.26
C ASP A 408 12.30 -2.75 -30.44
N THR A 409 11.09 -2.75 -31.01
CA THR A 409 9.86 -2.37 -30.29
C THR A 409 9.58 -3.32 -29.12
N PHE A 410 9.79 -4.63 -29.27
CA PHE A 410 9.65 -5.59 -28.16
C PHE A 410 10.63 -5.33 -27.03
N VAL A 411 11.89 -5.03 -27.35
CA VAL A 411 12.92 -4.69 -26.35
C VAL A 411 12.52 -3.43 -25.58
N VAL A 412 12.08 -2.38 -26.30
CA VAL A 412 11.61 -1.13 -25.69
C VAL A 412 10.40 -1.38 -24.77
N ILE A 413 9.42 -2.17 -25.21
CA ILE A 413 8.24 -2.49 -24.39
C ILE A 413 8.67 -3.20 -23.11
N HIS A 414 9.58 -4.17 -23.17
CA HIS A 414 10.03 -4.90 -21.99
C HIS A 414 10.81 -4.02 -21.02
N GLU A 415 11.75 -3.20 -21.52
CA GLU A 415 12.52 -2.27 -20.70
C GLU A 415 11.59 -1.26 -19.98
N LYS A 416 10.65 -0.67 -20.71
CA LYS A 416 9.70 0.31 -20.15
C LYS A 416 8.68 -0.34 -19.23
N ALA A 417 8.23 -1.57 -19.52
CA ALA A 417 7.36 -2.32 -18.63
C ALA A 417 8.05 -2.62 -17.30
N ALA A 418 9.30 -3.10 -17.32
CA ALA A 418 10.06 -3.36 -16.09
C ALA A 418 10.22 -2.08 -15.25
N GLY A 419 10.54 -0.95 -15.89
CA GLY A 419 10.60 0.36 -15.22
C GLY A 419 9.25 0.80 -14.63
N LEU A 420 8.15 0.66 -15.38
CA LEU A 420 6.80 0.99 -14.91
C LEU A 420 6.39 0.12 -13.71
N PHE A 421 6.55 -1.21 -13.81
CA PHE A 421 6.17 -2.13 -12.74
C PHE A 421 7.04 -1.94 -11.49
N GLY A 422 8.32 -1.58 -11.63
CA GLY A 422 9.16 -1.16 -10.52
C GLY A 422 8.58 0.05 -9.78
N LEU A 423 8.31 1.14 -10.50
CA LEU A 423 7.73 2.36 -9.92
C LEU A 423 6.34 2.12 -9.27
N LEU A 424 5.51 1.27 -9.88
CA LEU A 424 4.19 0.93 -9.32
C LEU A 424 4.30 0.06 -8.06
N LYS A 425 5.29 -0.83 -7.97
CA LYS A 425 5.56 -1.62 -6.76
C LYS A 425 6.03 -0.69 -5.62
N ASP A 426 6.99 0.19 -5.91
CA ASP A 426 7.47 1.18 -4.93
C ASP A 426 6.35 2.09 -4.43
N ALA A 427 5.48 2.56 -5.34
CA ALA A 427 4.33 3.38 -4.97
C ALA A 427 3.29 2.61 -4.13
N ALA A 428 3.03 1.34 -4.45
CA ALA A 428 2.13 0.48 -3.67
C ALA A 428 2.65 0.25 -2.24
N GLU A 429 3.97 0.14 -2.05
CA GLU A 429 4.60 0.04 -0.73
C GLU A 429 4.50 1.37 0.06
N GLN A 430 4.65 2.51 -0.62
CA GLN A 430 4.54 3.85 -0.01
C GLN A 430 3.11 4.23 0.42
N MET A 431 2.07 3.66 -0.20
CA MET A 431 0.66 3.93 0.14
C MET A 431 0.31 3.68 1.61
N LEU A 432 0.99 2.76 2.30
CA LEU A 432 0.74 2.46 3.71
C LEU A 432 1.45 3.43 4.68
N HIS A 433 2.55 4.05 4.26
CA HIS A 433 3.32 4.96 5.10
C HIS A 433 2.70 6.37 5.16
N ALA A 434 1.99 6.79 4.11
CA ALA A 434 1.37 8.12 4.03
C ALA A 434 0.18 8.27 5.01
N GLY A 435 -0.52 7.18 5.34
CA GLY A 435 -1.68 7.19 6.25
C GLY A 435 -1.35 7.35 7.74
N GLY A 436 -0.06 7.34 8.12
CA GLY A 436 0.39 7.44 9.52
C GLY A 436 1.16 8.72 9.88
N ALA A 437 1.36 9.63 8.92
CA ALA A 437 2.26 10.77 9.09
C ALA A 437 1.61 12.02 9.72
N GLU A 438 0.28 12.11 9.81
CA GLU A 438 -0.41 13.22 10.48
C GLU A 438 -0.48 12.95 12.00
N GLY A 439 0.63 13.15 12.73
CA GLY A 439 0.57 13.10 14.19
C GLY A 439 1.86 12.97 15.00
N LYS A 440 3.06 13.06 14.43
CA LYS A 440 4.29 13.16 15.23
C LYS A 440 5.19 14.29 14.77
N GLY A 441 5.03 15.42 15.45
CA GLY A 441 5.99 16.51 15.44
C GLY A 441 7.38 16.01 15.81
N SER A 442 8.35 16.54 15.09
CA SER A 442 9.79 16.49 15.32
C SER A 442 10.16 16.52 16.81
N GLY A 443 10.76 15.43 17.29
CA GLY A 443 11.35 15.32 18.62
C GLY A 443 12.21 14.06 18.69
N GLY A 444 13.51 14.22 18.49
CA GLY A 444 14.49 13.14 18.61
C GLY A 444 14.49 12.58 20.04
N GLY A 445 14.29 11.27 20.15
CA GLY A 445 14.34 10.54 21.42
C GLY A 445 14.33 9.04 21.15
N LYS A 446 15.42 8.37 21.52
CA LYS A 446 15.65 6.92 21.41
C LYS A 446 14.42 6.12 21.88
N ALA A 447 14.00 5.18 21.05
CA ALA A 447 12.96 4.21 21.36
C ALA A 447 13.46 3.21 22.42
N GLU A 448 12.95 3.34 23.64
CA GLU A 448 12.87 2.23 24.58
C GLU A 448 11.61 1.40 24.30
N LYS A 449 11.82 0.09 24.24
CA LYS A 449 10.80 -0.96 24.15
C LYS A 449 9.93 -0.94 25.42
N GLY A 450 8.65 -0.63 25.27
CA GLY A 450 7.62 -0.81 26.30
C GLY A 450 6.26 -0.98 25.64
N GLY A 451 5.52 -2.03 26.03
CA GLY A 451 4.44 -2.62 25.23
C GLY A 451 3.09 -1.89 25.19
N SER A 452 2.35 -2.12 24.10
CA SER A 452 0.90 -2.35 24.11
C SER A 452 0.52 -3.12 22.83
N GLY A 453 -0.20 -4.23 23.00
CA GLY A 453 -0.28 -5.34 22.03
C GLY A 453 -1.35 -5.27 20.95
N ASP A 454 -1.92 -4.09 20.64
CA ASP A 454 -3.09 -4.01 19.72
C ASP A 454 -2.77 -3.40 18.34
N GLY A 455 -1.59 -2.80 18.16
CA GLY A 455 -1.15 -2.23 16.87
C GLY A 455 -0.54 -3.24 15.87
N SER A 456 -0.34 -4.50 16.30
CA SER A 456 0.37 -5.51 15.51
C SER A 456 -0.52 -6.17 14.45
N ALA A 457 -1.80 -6.35 14.71
CA ALA A 457 -2.70 -7.11 13.84
C ALA A 457 -3.11 -6.34 12.57
N SER A 458 -3.39 -5.03 12.69
CA SER A 458 -3.72 -4.16 11.55
C SER A 458 -2.51 -3.95 10.63
N SER A 459 -1.32 -3.75 11.22
CA SER A 459 -0.06 -3.65 10.48
C SER A 459 0.25 -4.94 9.70
N ALA A 460 0.04 -6.11 10.31
CA ALA A 460 0.24 -7.39 9.64
C ALA A 460 -0.77 -7.65 8.50
N ALA A 461 -2.04 -7.26 8.66
CA ALA A 461 -3.04 -7.36 7.60
C ALA A 461 -2.71 -6.44 6.41
N ASN A 462 -2.24 -5.22 6.69
CA ASN A 462 -1.81 -4.27 5.68
C ASN A 462 -0.59 -4.77 4.90
N ALA A 463 0.40 -5.34 5.59
CA ALA A 463 1.58 -5.94 4.96
C ALA A 463 1.22 -7.10 4.01
N ARG A 464 0.27 -7.96 4.41
CA ARG A 464 -0.23 -9.05 3.55
C ARG A 464 -0.95 -8.52 2.31
N ALA A 465 -1.74 -7.46 2.45
CA ALA A 465 -2.48 -6.87 1.35
C ALA A 465 -1.54 -6.18 0.34
N VAL A 466 -0.47 -5.51 0.79
CA VAL A 466 0.56 -4.96 -0.10
C VAL A 466 1.32 -6.08 -0.81
N ALA A 467 1.69 -7.14 -0.09
CA ALA A 467 2.31 -8.30 -0.71
C ALA A 467 1.42 -8.93 -1.81
N SER A 468 0.09 -8.99 -1.60
CA SER A 468 -0.89 -9.41 -2.61
C SER A 468 -0.87 -8.51 -3.85
N LEU A 469 -0.83 -7.18 -3.67
CA LEU A 469 -0.79 -6.22 -4.77
C LEU A 469 0.52 -6.28 -5.55
N VAL A 470 1.65 -6.41 -4.86
CA VAL A 470 2.98 -6.61 -5.47
C VAL A 470 3.05 -7.93 -6.24
N GLN A 471 2.46 -9.00 -5.70
CA GLN A 471 2.35 -10.28 -6.39
C GLN A 471 1.47 -10.16 -7.65
N PHE A 472 0.37 -9.42 -7.58
CA PHE A 472 -0.47 -9.12 -8.75
C PHE A 472 0.31 -8.34 -9.81
N LEU A 473 1.02 -7.27 -9.44
CA LEU A 473 1.86 -6.50 -10.36
C LEU A 473 2.95 -7.37 -11.01
N THR A 474 3.59 -8.23 -10.23
CA THR A 474 4.59 -9.19 -10.73
C THR A 474 3.96 -10.20 -11.69
N SER A 475 2.73 -10.66 -11.42
CA SER A 475 1.99 -11.51 -12.36
C SER A 475 1.62 -10.78 -13.65
N GLN A 476 1.22 -9.51 -13.59
CA GLN A 476 0.95 -8.70 -14.79
C GLN A 476 2.21 -8.43 -15.61
N GLU A 477 3.34 -8.16 -14.94
CA GLU A 477 4.66 -8.04 -15.57
C GLU A 477 5.03 -9.32 -16.31
N MET A 478 4.88 -10.49 -15.65
CA MET A 478 5.12 -11.79 -16.27
C MET A 478 4.16 -12.07 -17.43
N ASN A 479 2.89 -11.69 -17.34
CA ASN A 479 1.90 -11.89 -18.42
C ASN A 479 2.23 -11.04 -19.65
N LEU A 480 2.64 -9.78 -19.44
CA LEU A 480 3.09 -8.91 -20.53
C LEU A 480 4.37 -9.46 -21.18
N ALA A 481 5.33 -9.90 -20.36
CA ALA A 481 6.60 -10.44 -20.82
C ALA A 481 6.46 -11.78 -21.55
N SER A 482 5.65 -12.69 -21.01
CA SER A 482 5.43 -14.03 -21.59
C SER A 482 4.54 -14.02 -22.82
N GLY A 483 3.56 -13.11 -22.89
CA GLY A 483 2.65 -12.98 -24.03
C GLY A 483 3.38 -12.67 -25.34
N HIS A 484 4.50 -11.95 -25.28
CA HIS A 484 5.29 -11.54 -26.44
C HIS A 484 6.56 -12.38 -26.67
N ARG A 485 7.03 -13.11 -25.65
CA ARG A 485 8.25 -13.92 -25.68
C ARG A 485 8.32 -14.92 -26.84
N ARG A 486 7.24 -15.65 -27.09
CA ARG A 486 7.20 -16.66 -28.16
C ARG A 486 7.18 -16.02 -29.54
N GLY A 487 6.51 -14.88 -29.69
CA GLY A 487 6.51 -14.09 -30.92
C GLY A 487 7.88 -13.51 -31.23
N TYR A 488 8.57 -12.98 -30.20
CA TYR A 488 9.95 -12.50 -30.28
C TYR A 488 10.91 -13.59 -30.76
N LEU A 489 10.99 -14.73 -30.06
CA LEU A 489 11.90 -15.83 -30.44
C LEU A 489 11.65 -16.36 -31.86
N ASN A 490 10.38 -16.50 -32.24
CA ASN A 490 10.02 -16.93 -33.58
C ASN A 490 10.45 -15.93 -34.65
N LEU A 491 10.39 -14.62 -34.37
CA LEU A 491 10.80 -13.58 -35.30
C LEU A 491 12.32 -13.46 -35.37
N GLU A 492 13.04 -13.54 -34.25
CA GLU A 492 14.50 -13.62 -34.19
C GLU A 492 15.04 -14.79 -35.04
N LEU A 493 14.47 -15.99 -34.86
CA LEU A 493 14.88 -17.18 -35.61
C LEU A 493 14.59 -17.07 -37.11
N ARG A 494 13.49 -16.39 -37.49
CA ARG A 494 13.18 -16.11 -38.90
C ARG A 494 14.18 -15.16 -39.52
N LEU A 495 14.53 -14.08 -38.82
CA LEU A 495 15.49 -13.09 -39.31
C LEU A 495 16.89 -13.67 -39.41
N LEU A 496 17.33 -14.42 -38.38
CA LEU A 496 18.62 -15.12 -38.40
C LEU A 496 18.68 -16.13 -39.56
N HIS A 497 17.60 -16.90 -39.77
CA HIS A 497 17.53 -17.83 -40.90
C HIS A 497 17.59 -17.10 -42.24
N HIS A 498 16.87 -15.99 -42.39
CA HIS A 498 16.90 -15.17 -43.60
C HIS A 498 18.30 -14.62 -43.89
N GLU A 499 19.00 -14.09 -42.88
CA GLU A 499 20.37 -13.60 -43.04
C GLU A 499 21.39 -14.70 -43.37
N CYS A 500 21.24 -15.89 -42.79
CA CYS A 500 22.03 -17.06 -43.19
C CYS A 500 21.82 -17.39 -44.67
N CYS A 501 20.57 -17.35 -45.15
CA CYS A 501 20.25 -17.63 -46.55
C CYS A 501 20.78 -16.53 -47.48
N ALA A 502 20.55 -15.26 -47.13
CA ALA A 502 21.07 -14.12 -47.89
C ALA A 502 22.60 -14.09 -47.93
N GLY A 503 23.26 -14.51 -46.84
CA GLY A 503 24.72 -14.67 -46.78
C GLY A 503 25.21 -15.73 -47.77
N LEU A 504 24.54 -16.88 -47.83
CA LEU A 504 24.84 -17.95 -48.78
C LEU A 504 24.56 -17.53 -50.24
N ASP A 505 23.45 -16.83 -50.49
CA ASP A 505 23.10 -16.32 -51.83
C ASP A 505 24.13 -15.28 -52.33
N ARG A 506 24.63 -14.39 -51.46
CA ARG A 506 25.68 -13.39 -51.81
C ARG A 506 27.01 -14.03 -52.22
N ILE A 507 27.26 -15.27 -51.83
CA ILE A 507 28.46 -16.04 -52.21
C ILE A 507 28.21 -16.84 -53.51
N GLY A 508 27.02 -16.70 -54.10
CA GLY A 508 26.63 -17.43 -55.31
C GLY A 508 26.17 -18.87 -55.05
N ALA A 509 25.93 -19.23 -53.78
CA ALA A 509 25.44 -20.54 -53.41
C ALA A 509 23.92 -20.61 -53.65
N LYS A 510 23.51 -21.20 -54.77
CA LYS A 510 22.08 -21.30 -55.12
C LYS A 510 21.37 -22.29 -54.19
N LEU A 511 20.42 -21.79 -53.40
CA LEU A 511 19.56 -22.62 -52.57
C LEU A 511 18.49 -23.30 -53.44
N THR A 512 18.37 -24.63 -53.34
CA THR A 512 17.31 -25.36 -54.05
C THR A 512 16.01 -25.33 -53.24
N ARG A 513 14.86 -25.30 -53.93
CA ARG A 513 13.57 -25.36 -53.26
C ARG A 513 13.51 -26.60 -52.36
N PRO A 514 13.00 -26.47 -51.12
CA PRO A 514 12.92 -27.61 -50.22
C PRO A 514 12.10 -28.72 -50.87
N LEU A 515 12.64 -29.93 -50.94
CA LEU A 515 11.83 -31.10 -51.28
C LEU A 515 10.73 -31.24 -50.22
N PRO A 516 9.47 -31.49 -50.61
CA PRO A 516 8.43 -31.80 -49.63
C PRO A 516 8.90 -33.02 -48.83
N THR A 517 9.13 -32.85 -47.54
CA THR A 517 9.60 -33.91 -46.67
C THR A 517 8.55 -35.01 -46.58
N LEU A 518 8.78 -36.11 -47.32
CA LEU A 518 8.11 -37.39 -47.09
C LEU A 518 8.53 -37.89 -45.71
N GLY A 519 7.62 -37.76 -44.73
CA GLY A 519 7.62 -38.56 -43.51
C GLY A 519 8.53 -38.10 -42.38
N PHE A 520 8.13 -37.05 -41.66
CA PHE A 520 8.34 -36.97 -40.20
C PHE A 520 7.17 -36.22 -39.55
N GLY A 521 6.19 -37.01 -39.06
CA GLY A 521 5.37 -36.75 -37.87
C GLY A 521 4.59 -35.43 -37.76
N GLY A 522 3.37 -35.45 -38.28
CA GLY A 522 2.14 -34.81 -37.77
C GLY A 522 2.21 -33.69 -36.71
N ALA A 523 1.72 -32.52 -37.11
CA ALA A 523 0.83 -31.72 -36.26
C ALA A 523 -0.41 -31.39 -37.08
N ARG A 524 -1.43 -32.25 -36.95
CA ARG A 524 -2.79 -31.92 -37.39
C ARG A 524 -3.22 -30.68 -36.62
N SER A 525 -3.55 -29.64 -37.37
CA SER A 525 -4.43 -28.56 -36.94
C SER A 525 -5.63 -29.16 -36.20
N GLY A 526 -5.76 -28.81 -34.93
CA GLY A 526 -6.78 -29.33 -34.02
C GLY A 526 -7.05 -28.32 -32.92
N THR A 527 -7.95 -27.39 -33.22
CA THR A 527 -8.88 -26.70 -32.31
C THR A 527 -8.37 -26.30 -30.92
N GLY A 528 -8.30 -24.98 -30.70
CA GLY A 528 -8.61 -24.40 -29.39
C GLY A 528 -7.42 -24.00 -28.53
N THR A 529 -6.53 -23.17 -29.04
CA THR A 529 -5.80 -22.09 -28.32
C THR A 529 -4.85 -21.46 -29.34
N GLU A 530 -4.95 -20.15 -29.55
CA GLU A 530 -4.04 -19.37 -30.41
C GLU A 530 -2.64 -19.28 -29.79
N GLY A 531 -1.94 -20.41 -29.68
CA GLY A 531 -0.52 -20.47 -29.37
C GLY A 531 0.27 -20.43 -30.66
N LEU A 532 0.98 -19.34 -30.93
CA LEU A 532 1.91 -19.20 -32.07
C LEU A 532 2.82 -20.45 -32.17
N ALA A 533 2.67 -21.26 -33.21
CA ALA A 533 3.49 -22.44 -33.43
C ALA A 533 4.99 -22.09 -33.42
N GLU A 534 5.83 -22.98 -32.88
CA GLU A 534 7.28 -22.80 -32.83
C GLU A 534 7.87 -22.77 -34.26
N TYR A 535 8.65 -21.74 -34.58
CA TYR A 535 9.26 -21.62 -35.90
C TYR A 535 10.36 -22.68 -36.06
N ARG A 536 10.21 -23.54 -37.07
CA ARG A 536 11.22 -24.49 -37.48
C ARG A 536 11.75 -24.08 -38.85
N ALA A 537 13.03 -23.75 -38.92
CA ALA A 537 13.65 -23.36 -40.19
C ALA A 537 13.54 -24.49 -41.23
N PRO A 538 13.11 -24.19 -42.47
CA PRO A 538 13.05 -25.18 -43.53
C PRO A 538 14.45 -25.64 -43.93
N ILE A 539 14.63 -26.94 -44.14
CA ILE A 539 15.90 -27.50 -44.61
C ILE A 539 16.02 -27.18 -46.11
N MET A 540 16.94 -26.29 -46.47
CA MET A 540 17.21 -25.91 -47.86
C MET A 540 18.55 -26.48 -48.32
N PRO A 541 18.56 -27.50 -49.19
CA PRO A 541 19.80 -28.06 -49.70
C PRO A 541 20.49 -27.09 -50.67
N LEU A 542 21.81 -27.01 -50.56
CA LEU A 542 22.66 -26.25 -51.47
C LEU A 542 22.82 -27.00 -52.80
N ASP A 543 22.74 -26.29 -53.92
CA ASP A 543 23.03 -26.85 -55.25
C ASP A 543 24.53 -27.18 -55.38
N LYS A 544 24.84 -28.49 -55.35
CA LYS A 544 26.21 -29.01 -55.38
C LYS A 544 26.90 -28.77 -56.73
N GLU A 545 26.16 -28.57 -57.82
CA GLU A 545 26.75 -28.33 -59.14
C GLU A 545 27.13 -26.86 -59.33
N HIS A 546 26.28 -25.94 -58.87
CA HIS A 546 26.59 -24.50 -58.82
C HIS A 546 27.81 -24.20 -57.95
N LEU A 547 27.90 -24.83 -56.77
CA LEU A 547 29.04 -24.64 -55.86
C LEU A 547 30.37 -25.13 -56.45
N LYS A 548 30.33 -26.20 -57.27
CA LYS A 548 31.52 -26.70 -57.99
C LYS A 548 31.93 -25.77 -59.13
N GLN A 549 30.98 -25.21 -59.87
CA GLN A 549 31.25 -24.26 -60.95
C GLN A 549 31.74 -22.89 -60.44
N GLY A 550 31.28 -22.46 -59.26
CA GLY A 550 31.71 -21.21 -58.61
C GLY A 550 33.06 -21.28 -57.87
N GLY A 551 33.76 -22.42 -57.87
CA GLY A 551 35.07 -22.56 -57.21
C GLY A 551 35.03 -22.75 -55.68
N TYR A 552 33.87 -23.04 -55.10
CA TYR A 552 33.68 -23.21 -53.65
C TYR A 552 33.77 -24.67 -53.19
N LEU A 553 34.71 -25.45 -53.75
CA LEU A 553 34.94 -26.85 -53.40
C LEU A 553 35.24 -27.06 -51.90
N GLU A 554 35.84 -26.06 -51.25
CA GLU A 554 36.12 -26.08 -49.81
C GLU A 554 34.86 -26.04 -48.93
N MET A 555 33.74 -25.47 -49.41
CA MET A 555 32.45 -25.50 -48.69
C MET A 555 31.76 -26.87 -48.78
N ILE A 556 32.10 -27.66 -49.82
CA ILE A 556 31.54 -29.00 -50.02
C ILE A 556 32.30 -30.04 -49.17
N ASN A 557 33.59 -29.81 -48.91
CA ASN A 557 34.49 -30.77 -48.28
C ASN A 557 35.07 -30.33 -46.90
N GLY A 558 34.73 -29.14 -46.39
CA GLY A 558 35.34 -28.58 -45.18
C GLY A 558 34.46 -27.56 -44.43
N VAL A 559 35.06 -26.92 -43.40
CA VAL A 559 34.40 -25.97 -42.51
C VAL A 559 34.06 -24.67 -43.26
N LEU A 560 32.83 -24.15 -43.09
CA LEU A 560 32.40 -22.87 -43.63
C LEU A 560 33.38 -21.74 -43.25
N LYS A 561 33.86 -20.98 -44.25
CA LYS A 561 34.76 -19.85 -44.01
C LYS A 561 34.07 -18.81 -43.12
N GLN A 562 34.80 -18.28 -42.15
CA GLN A 562 34.28 -17.30 -41.18
C GLN A 562 33.74 -16.02 -41.84
N SER A 563 34.24 -15.66 -43.04
CA SER A 563 33.73 -14.55 -43.84
C SER A 563 32.28 -14.72 -44.30
N VAL A 564 31.83 -15.96 -44.51
CA VAL A 564 30.46 -16.33 -44.92
C VAL A 564 29.49 -16.19 -43.75
N LEU A 565 29.94 -16.58 -42.57
CA LEU A 565 29.16 -16.54 -41.34
C LEU A 565 29.29 -15.21 -40.61
N ARG A 566 30.13 -14.27 -41.06
CA ARG A 566 30.42 -13.03 -40.31
C ARG A 566 29.16 -12.23 -40.01
N HIS A 567 28.32 -11.98 -41.01
CA HIS A 567 27.06 -11.24 -40.80
C HIS A 567 26.05 -12.01 -39.94
N PRO A 568 25.74 -13.29 -40.25
CA PRO A 568 24.87 -14.10 -39.38
C PRO A 568 25.37 -14.25 -37.94
N LEU A 569 26.68 -14.32 -37.73
CA LEU A 569 27.30 -14.39 -36.40
C LEU A 569 27.19 -13.05 -35.66
N ILE A 570 27.34 -11.92 -36.35
CA ILE A 570 27.11 -10.59 -35.77
C ILE A 570 25.63 -10.45 -35.34
N HIS A 571 24.69 -10.81 -36.20
CA HIS A 571 23.28 -10.79 -35.84
C HIS A 571 22.93 -11.79 -34.73
N ALA A 572 23.57 -12.97 -34.70
CA ALA A 572 23.42 -13.92 -33.60
C ALA A 572 23.95 -13.34 -32.27
N THR A 573 25.06 -12.60 -32.29
CA THR A 573 25.58 -11.91 -31.10
C THR A 573 24.67 -10.78 -30.64
N ASP A 574 24.12 -9.99 -31.56
CA ASP A 574 23.18 -8.91 -31.24
C ASP A 574 21.83 -9.46 -30.75
N SER A 575 21.34 -10.52 -31.39
CA SER A 575 20.16 -11.29 -30.96
C SER A 575 20.35 -11.86 -29.56
N LEU A 576 21.54 -12.37 -29.24
CA LEU A 576 21.86 -12.88 -27.92
C LEU A 576 21.95 -11.75 -26.87
N ALA A 577 22.46 -10.57 -27.24
CA ALA A 577 22.45 -9.39 -26.37
C ALA A 577 21.01 -8.91 -26.10
N ARG A 578 20.15 -8.82 -27.12
CA ARG A 578 18.72 -8.49 -26.96
C ARG A 578 17.98 -9.55 -26.14
N ALA A 579 18.25 -10.83 -26.37
CA ALA A 579 17.67 -11.92 -25.59
C ALA A 579 18.10 -11.87 -24.11
N ARG A 580 19.35 -11.49 -23.82
CA ARG A 580 19.82 -11.26 -22.44
C ARG A 580 19.08 -10.12 -21.75
N LEU A 581 18.74 -9.05 -22.48
CA LEU A 581 17.91 -7.95 -21.96
C LEU A 581 16.45 -8.41 -21.72
N MET A 582 15.91 -9.25 -22.60
CA MET A 582 14.53 -9.73 -22.54
C MET A 582 14.28 -10.84 -21.50
N PHE A 583 15.29 -11.67 -21.22
CA PHE A 583 15.15 -12.88 -20.38
C PHE A 583 16.02 -12.86 -19.12
N GLY A 584 16.84 -11.83 -18.94
CA GLY A 584 17.84 -11.75 -17.88
C GLY A 584 19.04 -12.68 -18.13
N ALA A 585 20.17 -12.37 -17.49
CA ALA A 585 21.21 -13.37 -17.31
C ALA A 585 20.68 -14.41 -16.32
N GLY A 586 20.51 -15.67 -16.74
CA GLY A 586 20.18 -16.74 -15.80
C GLY A 586 21.18 -16.78 -14.64
N PRO A 587 20.82 -17.33 -13.46
CA PRO A 587 21.75 -17.47 -12.35
C PRO A 587 22.95 -18.27 -12.84
N ALA A 588 24.09 -17.58 -13.00
CA ALA A 588 25.32 -18.20 -13.44
C ALA A 588 25.76 -19.18 -12.35
N GLY A 589 25.93 -20.44 -12.73
CA GLY A 589 26.50 -21.48 -11.88
C GLY A 589 27.88 -21.06 -11.38
N GLY A 590 27.94 -20.70 -10.10
CA GLY A 590 29.14 -20.69 -9.28
C GLY A 590 29.05 -21.84 -8.30
N GLY A 591 29.86 -22.87 -8.49
CA GLY A 591 29.86 -24.06 -7.64
C GLY A 591 30.93 -25.05 -8.09
N GLY A 592 32.19 -24.61 -8.03
CA GLY A 592 33.32 -25.53 -8.03
C GLY A 592 33.22 -26.45 -6.82
N GLY A 593 33.12 -27.75 -7.10
CA GLY A 593 33.23 -28.82 -6.11
C GLY A 593 34.59 -29.49 -6.21
N GLU A 594 35.58 -28.92 -5.54
CA GLU A 594 36.71 -29.62 -4.91
C GLU A 594 36.67 -29.05 -3.48
N GLY A 595 36.43 -29.79 -2.40
CA GLY A 595 37.10 -31.02 -2.03
C GLY A 595 37.86 -30.74 -0.73
N THR A 596 37.12 -30.61 0.39
CA THR A 596 37.43 -30.94 1.81
C THR A 596 36.46 -30.22 2.72
#